data_AF-A0A7V3D6C2-F1
#
_entry.id   AF-A0A7V3D6C2-F1
#
_cell.length_a   1.000
_cell.length_b   1.000
_cell.length_c   1.000
_cell.angle_alpha   90.00
_cell.angle_beta   90.00
_cell.angle_gamma   90.00
#
_symmetry.space_group_name_H-M   'P 1'
#
loop_
_entity.id
_entity.type
_entity.pdbx_description
1 polymer ?
#
loop_
_entity_poly.entity_id
_entity_poly.type
_entity_poly.pdbx_seq_one_letter_code
_entity_poly.pdbx_strand_id
1 'polypeptide(L)'
;MTAEKSEKHPPGLYVLFFTEMWERFGFYSMLAMFTLYLKTSPEKGGFGWTAEEATKLYSNYLMFVYASPLIGGWIADKKLGYRNSVLIGGLIFMVGYFLLAIHAIWAVYAALLCLVVGN
;
A
#
# COMPACT_ATOMS: atom_id res chain seq x y z
N MET A 1 4.95 -46.87 -16.49
CA MET A 1 4.11 -46.00 -15.65
C MET A 1 4.98 -44.85 -15.16
N THR A 2 4.96 -43.72 -15.86
CA THR A 2 5.60 -42.49 -15.40
C THR A 2 4.72 -41.92 -14.29
N ALA A 3 5.26 -41.79 -13.08
CA ALA A 3 4.55 -41.19 -11.96
C ALA A 3 4.13 -39.77 -12.33
N GLU A 4 2.82 -39.51 -12.30
CA GLU A 4 2.23 -38.20 -12.52
C GLU A 4 2.71 -37.26 -11.39
N LYS A 5 3.54 -36.28 -11.74
CA LYS A 5 4.09 -35.31 -10.81
C LYS A 5 2.93 -34.44 -10.32
N SER A 6 2.49 -34.66 -9.08
CA SER A 6 1.46 -33.85 -8.44
C SER A 6 1.77 -32.36 -8.62
N GLU A 7 0.90 -31.65 -9.34
CA GLU A 7 0.98 -30.20 -9.60
C GLU A 7 0.68 -29.35 -8.34
N LYS A 8 1.09 -29.81 -7.16
CA LYS A 8 0.85 -29.07 -5.92
C LYS A 8 1.94 -28.01 -5.75
N HIS A 9 1.51 -26.76 -5.66
CA HIS A 9 2.40 -25.66 -5.37
C HIS A 9 2.95 -25.74 -3.94
N PRO A 10 4.15 -25.18 -3.68
CA PRO A 10 4.69 -25.11 -2.31
C PRO A 10 3.73 -24.38 -1.36
N PRO A 11 3.57 -24.84 -0.11
CA PRO A 11 2.61 -24.25 0.83
C PRO A 11 2.87 -22.77 1.12
N GLY A 12 4.14 -22.34 1.07
CA GLY A 12 4.52 -20.93 1.22
C GLY A 12 4.01 -20.02 0.09
N LEU A 13 3.77 -20.57 -1.11
CA LEU A 13 3.24 -19.79 -2.23
C LEU A 13 1.84 -19.27 -1.92
N TYR A 14 0.99 -20.06 -1.27
CA TYR A 14 -0.36 -19.62 -0.92
C TYR A 14 -0.32 -18.43 0.05
N VAL A 15 0.58 -18.43 1.03
CA VAL A 15 0.76 -17.31 1.95
C VAL A 15 1.21 -16.06 1.21
N LEU A 16 2.23 -16.19 0.35
CA LEU A 16 2.73 -15.07 -0.46
C LEU A 16 1.65 -14.53 -1.41
N PHE A 17 0.91 -15.42 -2.06
CA PHE A 17 -0.18 -15.07 -2.97
C PHE A 17 -1.25 -14.25 -2.26
N PHE A 18 -1.77 -14.74 -1.13
CA PHE A 18 -2.80 -13.99 -0.40
C PHE A 18 -2.25 -12.69 0.20
N THR A 19 -1.00 -12.68 0.66
CA THR A 19 -0.35 -11.47 1.18
C THR A 19 -0.28 -10.39 0.10
N GLU A 20 0.26 -10.71 -1.07
CA GLU A 20 0.32 -9.79 -2.21
C GLU A 20 -1.07 -9.40 -2.71
N MET A 21 -2.00 -10.36 -2.79
CA MET A 21 -3.36 -10.08 -3.25
C MET A 21 -4.06 -9.03 -2.38
N TRP A 22 -3.95 -9.15 -1.05
CA TRP A 22 -4.55 -8.19 -0.13
C TRP A 22 -3.87 -6.83 -0.15
N GLU A 23 -2.53 -6.79 -0.27
CA GLU A 23 -1.79 -5.55 -0.46
C GLU A 23 -2.28 -4.81 -1.71
N ARG A 24 -2.31 -5.51 -2.86
CA ARG A 24 -2.72 -4.94 -4.15
C ARG A 24 -4.18 -4.50 -4.13
N PHE A 25 -5.06 -5.31 -3.53
CA PHE A 25 -6.47 -4.96 -3.38
C PHE A 25 -6.64 -3.64 -2.61
N GLY A 26 -5.96 -3.50 -1.47
CA GLY A 26 -5.99 -2.26 -0.70
C GLY A 26 -5.41 -1.08 -1.48
N PHE A 27 -4.28 -1.28 -2.15
CA PHE A 27 -3.59 -0.24 -2.90
C PHE A 27 -4.47 0.32 -4.01
N TYR A 28 -5.03 -0.53 -4.86
CA TYR A 28 -5.86 -0.10 -5.98
C TYR A 28 -7.22 0.46 -5.52
N SER A 29 -7.81 -0.10 -4.45
CA SER A 29 -9.08 0.43 -3.90
C SER A 29 -8.89 1.84 -3.35
N MET A 30 -7.81 2.06 -2.60
CA MET A 30 -7.46 3.39 -2.11
C MET A 30 -7.21 4.34 -3.29
N LEU A 31 -6.39 3.94 -4.26
CA LEU A 31 -6.02 4.77 -5.40
C LEU A 31 -7.24 5.22 -6.23
N ALA A 32 -8.20 4.30 -6.44
CA ALA A 32 -9.44 4.57 -7.18
C ALA A 32 -10.31 5.63 -6.50
N MET A 33 -10.38 5.62 -5.16
CA MET A 33 -11.24 6.54 -4.40
C MET A 33 -10.50 7.81 -3.94
N PHE A 34 -9.17 7.79 -3.91
CA PHE A 34 -8.36 8.83 -3.25
C PHE A 34 -8.57 10.21 -3.84
N THR A 35 -8.47 10.35 -5.17
CA THR A 35 -8.65 11.66 -5.81
C THR A 35 -10.10 12.15 -5.74
N LEU A 36 -11.07 11.23 -5.74
CA LEU A 36 -12.48 11.55 -5.54
C LEU A 36 -12.71 12.10 -4.12
N TYR A 37 -12.13 11.46 -3.11
CA TYR A 37 -12.21 11.88 -1.72
C TYR A 37 -11.64 13.29 -1.50
N LEU A 38 -10.46 13.59 -2.06
CA LEU A 38 -9.85 14.92 -1.95
C LEU A 38 -10.70 16.02 -2.61
N LYS A 39 -11.27 15.75 -3.80
CA LYS A 39 -12.04 16.74 -4.57
C LYS A 39 -13.47 16.94 -4.07
N THR A 40 -14.05 15.94 -3.39
CA THR A 40 -15.41 16.01 -2.86
C THR A 40 -15.54 17.17 -1.88
N SER A 41 -16.66 17.90 -1.89
CA SER A 41 -16.84 19.08 -1.03
C SER A 41 -16.84 18.71 0.46
N PRO A 42 -16.44 19.63 1.36
CA PRO A 42 -16.48 19.41 2.81
C PRO A 42 -17.86 19.05 3.34
N GLU A 43 -18.94 19.59 2.74
CA GLU A 43 -20.32 19.25 3.09
C GLU A 43 -20.67 17.77 2.87
N LYS A 44 -19.97 17.10 1.94
CA LYS A 44 -20.12 15.68 1.62
C LYS A 44 -19.03 14.81 2.27
N GLY A 45 -18.24 15.38 3.18
CA GLY A 45 -17.17 14.68 3.90
C GLY A 45 -15.86 14.53 3.12
N GLY A 46 -15.62 15.34 2.08
CA GLY A 46 -14.32 15.42 1.39
C GLY A 46 -13.51 16.67 1.79
N PHE A 47 -12.45 17.00 1.06
CA PHE A 47 -11.60 18.16 1.37
C PHE A 47 -11.83 19.38 0.47
N GLY A 48 -12.62 19.26 -0.59
CA GLY A 48 -12.92 20.35 -1.52
C GLY A 48 -11.72 20.83 -2.35
N TRP A 49 -10.71 19.98 -2.54
CA TRP A 49 -9.50 20.33 -3.29
C TRP A 49 -9.77 20.53 -4.77
N THR A 50 -8.96 21.37 -5.39
CA THR A 50 -8.95 21.50 -6.85
C THR A 50 -8.44 20.23 -7.51
N ALA A 51 -8.77 20.07 -8.80
CA ALA A 51 -8.26 18.94 -9.57
C ALA A 51 -6.74 18.90 -9.63
N GLU A 52 -6.10 20.08 -9.70
CA GLU A 52 -4.65 20.22 -9.76
C GLU A 52 -3.97 19.79 -8.45
N GLU A 53 -4.48 20.23 -7.29
CA GLU A 53 -3.93 19.86 -5.98
C GLU A 53 -4.03 18.35 -5.73
N ALA A 54 -5.19 17.75 -6.01
CA ALA A 54 -5.40 16.32 -5.86
C ALA A 54 -4.50 15.50 -6.80
N THR A 55 -4.33 15.94 -8.05
CA THR A 55 -3.42 15.28 -9.01
C THR A 55 -1.97 15.40 -8.55
N LYS A 56 -1.53 16.56 -8.06
CA LYS A 56 -0.16 16.74 -7.53
C LYS A 56 0.13 15.77 -6.38
N LEU A 57 -0.77 15.67 -5.41
CA LEU A 57 -0.59 14.74 -4.28
C LEU A 57 -0.60 13.28 -4.74
N TYR A 58 -1.52 12.92 -5.63
CA TYR A 58 -1.60 11.59 -6.23
C TYR A 58 -0.30 11.19 -6.95
N SER A 59 0.24 12.06 -7.81
CA SER A 59 1.47 11.79 -8.57
C SER A 59 2.68 11.69 -7.66
N ASN A 60 2.78 12.55 -6.65
CA ASN A 60 3.85 12.47 -5.65
C ASN A 60 3.78 11.17 -4.86
N TYR A 61 2.58 10.76 -4.43
CA TYR A 61 2.38 9.50 -3.74
C TYR A 61 2.85 8.31 -4.58
N LEU A 62 2.41 8.22 -5.85
CA LEU A 62 2.83 7.13 -6.74
C LEU A 62 4.35 7.10 -6.95
N MET A 63 4.97 8.26 -7.15
CA MET A 63 6.42 8.36 -7.30
C MET A 63 7.15 7.73 -6.10
N PHE A 64 6.71 8.04 -4.87
CA PHE A 64 7.32 7.48 -3.67
C PHE A 64 7.04 5.99 -3.48
N VAL A 65 5.83 5.52 -3.80
CA VAL A 65 5.49 4.09 -3.76
C VAL A 65 6.35 3.28 -4.74
N TYR A 66 6.69 3.82 -5.90
CA TYR A 66 7.59 3.13 -6.83
C TYR A 66 9.08 3.23 -6.43
N ALA A 67 9.45 4.23 -5.63
CA ALA A 67 10.82 4.41 -5.15
C ALA A 67 11.13 3.63 -3.86
N SER A 68 10.16 3.50 -2.94
CA SER A 68 10.34 2.86 -1.64
C SER A 68 10.86 1.42 -1.70
N PRO A 69 10.47 0.55 -2.66
CA PRO A 69 10.90 -0.84 -2.67
C PRO A 69 12.41 -0.99 -2.93
N LEU A 70 13.03 -0.01 -3.60
CA LEU A 70 14.49 0.01 -3.79
C LEU A 70 15.22 0.12 -2.44
N ILE A 71 14.69 0.95 -1.55
CA ILE A 71 15.21 1.14 -0.19
C ILE A 71 14.82 -0.06 0.68
N GLY A 72 13.58 -0.51 0.61
CA GLY A 72 13.06 -1.66 1.36
C GLY A 72 13.82 -2.96 1.05
N GLY A 73 14.09 -3.23 -0.23
CA GLY A 73 14.89 -4.37 -0.69
C GLY A 73 16.32 -4.32 -0.16
N TRP A 74 16.97 -3.15 -0.24
CA TRP A 74 18.31 -2.98 0.33
C TRP A 74 18.36 -3.21 1.85
N ILE A 75 17.33 -2.78 2.58
CA ILE A 75 17.21 -3.04 4.03
C ILE A 75 16.96 -4.53 4.31
N ALA A 76 16.11 -5.17 3.50
CA ALA A 76 15.80 -6.60 3.61
C ALA A 76 17.07 -7.45 3.41
N ASP A 77 17.90 -7.10 2.43
CA ASP A 77 19.13 -7.81 2.11
C ASP A 77 20.19 -7.68 3.22
N LYS A 78 20.32 -6.50 3.82
CA LYS A 78 21.43 -6.22 4.74
C LYS A 78 21.13 -6.40 6.22
N LYS A 79 19.87 -6.22 6.64
CA LYS A 79 19.55 -6.08 8.07
C LYS A 79 18.41 -6.97 8.54
N LEU A 80 17.26 -6.91 7.86
CA LEU A 80 16.02 -7.46 8.42
C LEU A 80 15.70 -8.87 7.93
N GLY A 81 16.16 -9.23 6.72
CA GLY A 81 15.69 -10.41 6.01
C GLY A 81 14.27 -10.23 5.46
N TYR A 82 13.98 -10.88 4.33
CA TYR A 82 12.73 -10.73 3.60
C TYR A 82 11.47 -10.99 4.44
N ARG A 83 11.47 -12.04 5.27
CA ARG A 83 10.30 -12.38 6.10
C ARG A 83 9.94 -11.26 7.08
N ASN A 84 10.92 -10.67 7.77
CA ASN A 84 10.65 -9.61 8.73
C ASN A 84 10.31 -8.30 8.03
N SER A 85 10.94 -8.00 6.89
CA SER A 85 10.59 -6.83 6.08
C SER A 85 9.12 -6.86 5.64
N VAL A 86 8.63 -8.01 5.14
CA VAL A 86 7.22 -8.16 4.74
C VAL A 86 6.28 -8.01 5.94
N LEU A 87 6.60 -8.59 7.10
CA LEU A 87 5.76 -8.47 8.30
C LEU A 87 5.71 -7.04 8.85
N ILE A 88 6.86 -6.38 8.97
CA ILE A 88 6.94 -5.00 9.45
C ILE A 88 6.27 -4.05 8.46
N GLY A 89 6.55 -4.23 7.16
CA GLY A 89 5.92 -3.48 6.08
C GLY A 89 4.40 -3.60 6.13
N GLY A 90 3.87 -4.82 6.20
CA GLY A 90 2.45 -5.09 6.31
C GLY A 90 1.78 -4.47 7.55
N LEU A 91 2.46 -4.46 8.70
CA LEU A 91 1.95 -3.79 9.91
C LEU A 91 1.87 -2.28 9.74
N ILE A 92 2.90 -1.66 9.16
CA ILE A 92 2.91 -0.21 8.87
C ILE A 92 1.83 0.11 7.83
N PHE A 93 1.67 -0.73 6.82
CA PHE A 93 0.65 -0.60 5.77
C PHE A 93 -0.77 -0.63 6.36
N MET A 94 -1.02 -1.57 7.28
CA MET A 94 -2.28 -1.66 8.02
C MET A 94 -2.58 -0.40 8.84
N VAL A 95 -1.58 0.17 9.54
CA VAL A 95 -1.73 1.45 10.25
C VAL A 95 -2.09 2.58 9.28
N GLY A 96 -1.48 2.60 8.08
CA GLY A 96 -1.81 3.54 7.03
C GLY A 96 -3.29 3.51 6.63
N TYR A 97 -3.86 2.32 6.44
CA TYR A 97 -5.30 2.19 6.15
C TYR A 97 -6.20 2.64 7.29
N PHE A 98 -5.84 2.36 8.54
CA PHE A 98 -6.61 2.87 9.68
C PHE A 98 -6.56 4.39 9.78
N LEU A 99 -5.43 5.01 9.46
CA LEU A 99 -5.29 6.48 9.44
C LEU A 99 -6.17 7.11 8.35
N LEU A 100 -6.39 6.45 7.20
CA LEU A 100 -7.30 6.95 6.16
C LEU A 100 -8.77 7.03 6.62
N ALA A 101 -9.17 6.29 7.66
CA ALA A 101 -10.51 6.38 8.23
C ALA A 101 -10.73 7.68 9.02
N ILE A 102 -9.66 8.39 9.39
CA ILE A 102 -9.73 9.65 10.14
C ILE A 102 -9.87 10.80 9.15
N HIS A 103 -10.98 11.55 9.26
CA HIS A 103 -11.22 12.72 8.43
C HIS A 103 -10.40 13.93 8.90
N ALA A 104 -9.10 13.91 8.61
CA ALA A 104 -8.19 15.03 8.87
C ALA A 104 -7.04 15.02 7.87
N ILE A 105 -6.65 16.22 7.39
CA ILE A 105 -5.63 16.30 6.34
C ILE A 105 -4.26 15.77 6.82
N TRP A 106 -3.90 16.01 8.08
CA TRP A 106 -2.68 15.46 8.66
C TRP A 106 -2.70 13.92 8.70
N ALA A 107 -3.88 13.33 8.92
CA ALA A 107 -4.05 11.88 8.96
C ALA A 107 -3.91 11.28 7.55
N VAL A 108 -4.38 11.99 6.52
CA VAL A 108 -4.12 11.61 5.12
C VAL A 108 -2.62 11.59 4.83
N TYR A 109 -1.88 12.65 5.14
CA TYR A 109 -0.43 12.68 4.90
C TYR A 109 0.32 11.60 5.70
N ALA A 110 -0.05 11.39 6.96
CA ALA A 110 0.52 10.33 7.79
C ALA A 110 0.20 8.94 7.21
N ALA A 111 -1.02 8.72 6.74
CA ALA A 111 -1.43 7.48 6.10
C ALA A 111 -0.61 7.21 4.83
N LEU A 112 -0.48 8.20 3.93
CA LEU A 112 0.30 8.05 2.71
C LEU A 112 1.77 7.73 3.00
N LEU A 113 2.35 8.35 4.03
CA LEU A 113 3.70 8.03 4.48
C LEU A 113 3.81 6.58 4.95
N CYS A 114 2.87 6.10 5.76
CA CYS A 114 2.83 4.70 6.19
C CYS A 114 2.69 3.74 5.00
N LEU A 115 1.81 4.05 4.03
CA LEU A 115 1.63 3.20 2.85
C LEU A 115 2.89 3.18 1.96
N VAL A 116 3.58 4.31 1.81
CA VAL A 116 4.88 4.36 1.11
C VAL A 116 5.94 3.55 1.83
N VAL A 117 6.06 3.67 3.15
CA VAL A 117 7.10 2.97 3.92
C VAL A 117 6.80 1.47 4.04
N GLY A 118 5.51 1.09 4.06
CA GLY A 118 5.08 -0.29 4.20
C GLY A 118 5.13 -1.11 2.91
N ASN A 119 5.21 -0.46 1.74
CA ASN A 119 5.33 -1.08 0.42
C ASN A 119 6.79 -1.27 0.00
#